data_AF-A0A2S8IQ41-F1
#
_entry.id   AF-A0A2S8IQ41-F1
#
_cell.length_a   1.000
_cell.length_b   1.000
_cell.length_c   1.000
_cell.angle_alpha   90.00
_cell.angle_beta   90.00
_cell.angle_gamma   90.00
#
_symmetry.space_group_name_H-M   'P 1'
#
loop_
_entity.id
_entity.type
_entity.pdbx_description
1 polymer ?
#
loop_
_entity_poly.entity_id
_entity_poly.type
_entity_poly.pdbx_seq_one_letter_code
_entity_poly.pdbx_strand_id
1 'polypeptide(L)'
;MTNADSQVLLTGATDTAPATTGPAKPTGAQLLTWFPPRPVSASWPATEASRAEVLGRVLSAPWALDNPNSQQTRRLGILAVLSWLQTRSGDSWQQRWRASVAEDQPDWRELVTPDVNRARPLRT
;
A
#
# COMPACT_ATOMS: atom_id res chain seq x y z
N MET A 1 50.40 -74.47 -6.57
CA MET A 1 49.14 -74.28 -5.80
C MET A 1 48.53 -72.95 -6.26
N THR A 2 47.48 -73.05 -7.09
CA THR A 2 46.18 -72.32 -7.07
C THR A 2 46.06 -71.23 -5.98
N ASN A 3 45.52 -70.01 -6.16
CA ASN A 3 44.68 -69.39 -7.18
C ASN A 3 44.79 -67.84 -7.09
N ALA A 4 44.23 -67.17 -8.09
CA ALA A 4 44.07 -65.73 -8.24
C ALA A 4 43.33 -65.01 -7.10
N ASP A 5 43.57 -63.69 -6.96
CA ASP A 5 42.50 -62.72 -6.70
C ASP A 5 42.84 -61.34 -7.29
N SER A 6 41.81 -60.66 -7.79
CA SER A 6 41.87 -59.48 -8.63
C SER A 6 41.33 -58.29 -7.85
N GLN A 7 42.03 -57.15 -7.81
CA GLN A 7 41.37 -55.87 -7.60
C GLN A 7 42.05 -54.78 -8.44
N VAL A 8 41.28 -54.30 -9.40
CA VAL A 8 41.50 -53.11 -10.22
C VAL A 8 41.14 -51.90 -9.36
N LEU A 9 42.09 -51.05 -9.01
CA LEU A 9 41.78 -49.74 -8.43
C LEU A 9 41.81 -48.69 -9.55
N LEU A 10 40.60 -48.38 -10.04
CA LEU A 10 40.29 -47.22 -10.86
C LEU A 10 40.88 -45.97 -10.23
N THR A 11 41.77 -45.28 -10.95
CA THR A 11 42.13 -43.89 -10.69
C THR A 11 40.88 -43.04 -10.97
N GLY A 12 40.09 -42.78 -9.92
CA GLY A 12 39.05 -41.76 -9.96
C GLY A 12 39.71 -40.40 -10.10
N ALA A 13 39.77 -39.90 -11.33
CA ALA A 13 40.03 -38.49 -11.59
C ALA A 13 39.02 -37.67 -10.80
N THR A 14 39.51 -36.79 -9.92
CA THR A 14 38.72 -35.72 -9.33
C THR A 14 38.26 -34.79 -10.44
N ASP A 15 37.13 -35.11 -11.06
CA ASP A 15 36.37 -34.18 -11.90
C ASP A 15 35.79 -33.12 -10.96
N THR A 16 36.52 -32.02 -10.81
CA THR A 16 36.03 -30.84 -10.10
C THR A 16 35.05 -30.17 -11.04
N ALA A 17 33.77 -30.54 -10.91
CA ALA A 17 32.68 -29.79 -11.53
C ALA A 17 32.80 -28.31 -11.13
N PRO A 18 32.74 -27.35 -12.07
CA PRO A 18 32.80 -25.94 -11.72
C PRO A 18 31.58 -25.58 -10.88
N ALA A 19 31.82 -25.02 -9.69
CA ALA A 19 30.78 -24.44 -8.87
C ALA A 19 30.04 -23.37 -9.70
N THR A 20 28.79 -23.63 -10.02
CA THR A 20 27.92 -22.65 -10.68
C THR A 20 27.70 -21.50 -9.71
N THR A 21 28.47 -20.43 -9.88
CA THR A 21 28.28 -19.19 -9.15
C THR A 21 26.99 -18.57 -9.67
N GLY A 22 25.92 -18.65 -8.88
CA GLY A 22 24.69 -17.92 -9.17
C GLY A 22 24.98 -16.41 -9.29
N PRO A 23 24.15 -15.64 -10.01
CA PRO A 23 24.40 -14.23 -10.20
C PRO A 23 24.52 -13.52 -8.86
N ALA A 24 25.61 -12.78 -8.67
CA ALA A 24 25.86 -12.01 -7.45
C ALA A 24 24.73 -11.01 -7.24
N LYS A 25 24.20 -10.94 -6.01
CA LYS A 25 23.17 -9.95 -5.67
C LYS A 25 23.75 -8.55 -5.82
N PRO A 26 23.01 -7.61 -6.42
CA PRO A 26 23.46 -6.24 -6.57
C PRO A 26 23.68 -5.59 -5.20
N THR A 27 24.72 -4.78 -5.11
CA THR A 27 25.02 -3.97 -3.91
C THR A 27 23.98 -2.87 -3.72
N GLY A 28 23.85 -2.35 -2.49
CA GLY A 28 22.97 -1.21 -2.22
C GLY A 28 23.26 0.02 -3.08
N ALA A 29 24.53 0.28 -3.40
CA ALA A 29 24.92 1.35 -4.31
C ALA A 29 24.45 1.13 -5.75
N GLN A 30 24.55 -0.12 -6.26
CA GLN A 30 24.01 -0.47 -7.58
C GLN A 30 22.49 -0.31 -7.62
N LEU A 31 21.79 -0.69 -6.54
CA LEU A 31 20.35 -0.48 -6.41
C LEU A 31 19.97 1.01 -6.40
N LEU A 32 20.71 1.87 -5.71
CA LEU A 32 20.44 3.32 -5.71
C LEU A 32 20.69 3.97 -7.07
N THR A 33 21.66 3.48 -7.84
CA THR A 33 21.89 3.92 -9.22
C THR A 33 20.74 3.51 -10.14
N TRP A 34 20.20 2.29 -9.98
CA TRP A 34 19.08 1.80 -10.80
C TRP A 34 17.73 2.34 -10.35
N PHE A 35 17.56 2.60 -9.06
CA PHE A 35 16.34 3.06 -8.43
C PHE A 35 16.63 4.33 -7.60
N PRO A 36 16.87 5.47 -8.27
CA PRO A 36 17.05 6.72 -7.56
C PRO A 36 15.82 7.02 -6.68
N PRO A 37 16.00 7.67 -5.52
CA PRO A 37 14.88 8.04 -4.64
C PRO A 37 13.80 8.78 -5.42
N ARG A 38 12.55 8.35 -5.27
CA ARG A 38 11.43 9.03 -5.93
C ARG A 38 11.34 10.45 -5.37
N PRO A 39 11.27 11.49 -6.22
CA PRO A 39 11.01 12.83 -5.74
C PRO A 39 9.65 12.84 -5.02
N VAL A 40 9.61 13.44 -3.83
CA VAL A 40 8.38 13.59 -3.06
C VAL A 40 7.63 14.79 -3.62
N SER A 41 6.57 14.54 -4.39
CA SER A 41 5.74 15.63 -4.92
C SER A 41 5.05 16.39 -3.78
N ALA A 42 5.09 17.73 -3.84
CA ALA A 42 4.47 18.61 -2.84
C ALA A 42 2.93 18.52 -2.86
N SER A 43 2.34 18.40 -4.05
CA SER A 43 0.92 18.10 -4.26
C SER A 43 0.76 17.16 -5.44
N TRP A 44 -0.40 16.49 -5.52
CA TRP A 44 -0.78 15.62 -6.61
C TRP A 44 -2.02 16.23 -7.25
N PRO A 45 -2.08 16.49 -8.57
CA PRO A 45 -3.21 17.19 -9.19
C PRO A 45 -4.58 16.55 -8.88
N ALA A 46 -4.62 15.23 -8.74
CA ALA A 46 -5.84 14.50 -8.38
C ALA A 46 -6.40 14.89 -6.99
N THR A 47 -5.56 15.36 -6.07
CA THR A 47 -5.97 15.76 -4.71
C THR A 47 -6.47 17.20 -4.64
N GLU A 48 -6.30 17.97 -5.71
CA GLU A 48 -6.86 19.33 -5.86
C GLU A 48 -8.25 19.31 -6.51
N ALA A 49 -8.73 18.13 -6.94
CA ALA A 49 -10.03 17.97 -7.56
C ALA A 49 -11.17 18.46 -6.66
N SER A 50 -12.19 19.06 -7.26
CA SER A 50 -13.39 19.47 -6.52
C SER A 50 -14.14 18.28 -5.93
N ARG A 51 -15.01 18.56 -4.94
CA ARG A 51 -15.90 17.55 -4.34
C ARG A 51 -16.74 16.80 -5.39
N ALA A 52 -17.24 17.53 -6.40
CA ALA A 52 -18.06 16.95 -7.46
C ALA A 52 -17.26 16.00 -8.35
N GLU A 53 -16.03 16.39 -8.72
CA GLU A 53 -15.14 15.54 -9.51
C GLU A 53 -14.74 14.27 -8.76
N VAL A 54 -14.45 14.36 -7.45
CA VAL A 54 -14.16 13.18 -6.63
C VAL A 54 -15.36 12.24 -6.60
N LEU A 55 -16.57 12.76 -6.34
CA LEU A 55 -17.80 11.95 -6.35
C LEU A 55 -18.03 11.28 -7.70
N GLY A 56 -17.88 12.04 -8.79
CA GLY A 56 -18.06 11.53 -10.15
C GLY A 56 -17.12 10.37 -10.45
N ARG A 57 -15.84 10.51 -10.09
CA ARG A 57 -14.84 9.44 -10.28
C ARG A 57 -15.15 8.21 -9.45
N VAL A 58 -15.34 8.35 -8.13
CA VAL A 58 -15.48 7.21 -7.21
C VAL A 58 -16.80 6.46 -7.38
N LEU A 59 -17.84 7.11 -7.90
CA LEU A 59 -19.14 6.47 -8.16
C LEU A 59 -19.27 5.90 -9.57
N SER A 60 -18.25 6.07 -10.41
CA SER A 60 -18.22 5.56 -11.80
C SER A 60 -17.39 4.27 -11.90
N ALA A 61 -17.53 3.55 -13.01
CA ALA A 61 -16.69 2.40 -13.30
C ALA A 61 -15.18 2.76 -13.28
N PRO A 62 -14.29 1.87 -12.80
CA PRO A 62 -14.54 0.49 -12.36
C PRO A 62 -15.02 0.35 -10.91
N TRP A 63 -15.25 1.47 -10.21
CA TRP A 63 -15.65 1.47 -8.80
C TRP A 63 -17.17 1.52 -8.61
N ALA A 64 -17.96 1.58 -9.67
CA ALA A 64 -19.39 1.45 -9.55
C ALA A 64 -19.76 0.03 -9.08
N LEU A 65 -20.63 -0.07 -8.08
CA LEU A 65 -21.29 -1.32 -7.69
C LEU A 65 -22.56 -1.53 -8.50
N ASP A 66 -22.86 -2.79 -8.85
CA ASP A 66 -24.08 -3.12 -9.60
C ASP A 66 -25.35 -3.04 -8.74
N ASN A 67 -25.22 -3.26 -7.43
CA ASN A 67 -26.34 -3.20 -6.50
C ASN A 67 -26.69 -1.74 -6.15
N PRO A 68 -27.92 -1.27 -6.42
CA PRO A 68 -28.32 0.12 -6.17
C PRO A 68 -28.27 0.54 -4.70
N ASN A 69 -28.65 -0.35 -3.77
CA ASN A 69 -28.63 -0.04 -2.34
C ASN A 69 -27.20 0.07 -1.81
N SER A 70 -26.31 -0.81 -2.27
CA SER A 70 -24.88 -0.73 -1.97
C SER A 70 -24.25 0.53 -2.56
N GLN A 71 -24.64 0.93 -3.77
CA GLN A 71 -24.19 2.20 -4.37
C GLN A 71 -24.65 3.41 -3.59
N GLN A 72 -25.90 3.42 -3.15
CA GLN A 72 -26.44 4.51 -2.36
C GLN A 72 -25.70 4.62 -1.01
N THR A 73 -25.46 3.50 -0.35
CA THR A 73 -24.66 3.45 0.89
C THR A 73 -23.24 3.97 0.66
N ARG A 74 -22.59 3.56 -0.44
CA ARG A 74 -21.26 4.06 -0.84
C ARG A 74 -21.26 5.56 -1.05
N ARG A 75 -22.24 6.10 -1.79
CA ARG A 75 -22.40 7.54 -2.01
C ARG A 75 -22.51 8.30 -0.68
N LEU A 76 -23.35 7.84 0.24
CA LEU A 76 -23.52 8.48 1.54
C LEU A 76 -22.22 8.46 2.37
N GLY A 77 -21.51 7.33 2.39
CA GLY A 77 -20.22 7.21 3.07
C GLY A 77 -19.16 8.16 2.50
N ILE A 78 -19.05 8.25 1.17
CA ILE A 78 -18.11 9.19 0.52
C ILE A 78 -18.48 10.64 0.85
N LEU A 79 -19.77 10.98 0.80
CA LEU A 79 -20.23 12.32 1.15
C LEU A 79 -19.89 12.68 2.61
N ALA A 80 -20.03 11.75 3.55
CA ALA A 80 -19.68 11.96 4.94
C ALA A 80 -18.18 12.26 5.11
N VAL A 81 -17.31 11.43 4.51
CA VAL A 81 -15.86 11.62 4.55
C VAL A 81 -15.45 12.94 3.90
N LEU A 82 -15.99 13.28 2.72
CA LEU A 82 -15.65 14.52 2.04
C LEU A 82 -16.14 15.76 2.81
N SER A 83 -17.32 15.69 3.44
CA SER A 83 -17.82 16.78 4.27
C SER A 83 -16.93 16.98 5.50
N TRP A 84 -16.53 15.88 6.13
CA TRP A 84 -15.60 15.91 7.25
C TRP A 84 -14.23 16.49 6.86
N LEU A 85 -13.65 16.07 5.73
CA LEU A 85 -12.39 16.63 5.23
C LEU A 85 -12.50 18.12 4.88
N GLN A 86 -13.65 18.59 4.40
CA GLN A 86 -13.88 20.01 4.11
C GLN A 86 -13.83 20.91 5.36
N THR A 87 -13.99 20.34 6.55
CA THR A 87 -13.83 21.08 7.82
C THR A 87 -12.36 21.29 8.21
N ARG A 88 -11.42 20.61 7.55
CA ARG A 88 -9.98 20.68 7.84
C ARG A 88 -9.33 21.83 7.06
N SER A 89 -8.29 22.43 7.61
CA SER A 89 -7.48 23.44 6.91
C SER A 89 -6.73 22.83 5.73
N GLY A 90 -6.62 23.58 4.63
CA GLY A 90 -5.87 23.19 3.43
C GLY A 90 -6.66 23.40 2.15
N ASP A 91 -5.93 23.51 1.05
CA ASP A 91 -6.49 23.80 -0.28
C ASP A 91 -6.70 22.52 -1.11
N SER A 92 -6.02 21.43 -0.75
CA SER A 92 -6.19 20.10 -1.37
C SER A 92 -6.70 19.06 -0.38
N TRP A 93 -7.27 17.96 -0.89
CA TRP A 93 -7.68 16.80 -0.08
C TRP A 93 -6.51 16.19 0.70
N GLN A 94 -5.30 16.20 0.13
CA GLN A 94 -4.11 15.68 0.80
C GLN A 94 -3.71 16.54 2.00
N GLN A 95 -3.76 17.88 1.86
CA GLN A 95 -3.50 18.78 2.98
C GLN A 95 -4.57 18.64 4.06
N ARG A 96 -5.85 18.54 3.66
CA ARG A 96 -6.97 18.32 4.58
C ARG A 96 -6.87 17.00 5.32
N TRP A 97 -6.42 15.94 4.66
CA TRP A 97 -6.14 14.64 5.29
C TRP A 97 -5.01 14.75 6.32
N ARG A 98 -3.87 15.36 5.97
CA ARG A 98 -2.75 15.58 6.90
C ARG A 98 -3.14 16.44 8.11
N ALA A 99 -3.97 17.46 7.90
CA ALA A 99 -4.51 18.31 8.96
C ALA A 99 -5.57 17.61 9.84
N SER A 100 -6.02 16.41 9.47
CA SER A 100 -7.09 15.68 10.18
C SER A 100 -6.58 14.73 11.27
N VAL A 101 -5.26 14.56 11.41
CA VAL A 101 -4.58 13.53 12.23
C VAL A 101 -4.99 12.08 11.93
N ALA A 102 -5.72 11.84 10.83
CA ALA A 102 -6.16 10.51 10.42
C ALA A 102 -5.01 9.53 10.17
N GLU A 103 -3.87 10.04 9.70
CA GLU A 103 -2.67 9.23 9.46
C GLU A 103 -2.13 8.60 10.75
N ASP A 104 -2.35 9.25 11.89
CA ASP A 104 -1.82 8.83 13.19
C ASP A 104 -2.81 7.96 13.98
N GLN A 105 -4.02 7.74 13.46
CA GLN A 105 -5.05 6.94 14.13
C GLN A 105 -5.08 5.50 13.63
N PRO A 106 -5.29 4.51 14.54
CA PRO A 106 -5.45 3.12 14.14
C PRO A 106 -6.73 2.89 13.31
N ASP A 107 -7.81 3.63 13.62
CA ASP A 107 -9.01 3.71 12.78
C ASP A 107 -9.46 5.16 12.59
N TRP A 108 -9.04 5.77 11.49
CA TRP A 108 -9.43 7.14 11.13
C TRP A 108 -10.94 7.32 10.95
N ARG A 109 -11.71 6.25 10.72
CA ARG A 109 -13.16 6.34 10.49
C ARG A 109 -13.91 6.78 11.74
N GLU A 110 -13.35 6.53 12.92
CA GLU A 110 -13.88 7.03 14.18
C GLU A 110 -13.91 8.56 14.22
N LEU A 111 -13.01 9.23 13.50
CA LEU A 111 -12.97 10.70 13.41
C LEU A 111 -14.06 11.29 12.50
N VAL A 112 -14.56 10.52 11.53
CA VAL A 112 -15.54 10.95 10.52
C VAL A 112 -16.95 10.96 11.10
N THR A 113 -17.21 10.04 12.03
CA THR A 113 -18.52 9.89 12.66
C THR A 113 -18.73 11.07 13.61
N PRO A 114 -19.82 11.85 13.48
CA PRO A 114 -20.13 12.83 14.52
C PRO A 114 -20.28 12.08 15.84
N ASP A 115 -19.80 12.72 16.89
CA ASP A 115 -19.75 12.20 18.25
C ASP A 115 -21.19 12.01 18.80
N VAL A 116 -21.87 10.94 18.37
CA VAL A 116 -23.17 10.52 18.93
C VAL A 116 -23.02 10.16 20.42
N ASN A 117 -21.78 9.99 20.90
CA ASN A 117 -21.46 9.60 22.28
C ASN A 117 -21.07 10.78 23.20
N ARG A 118 -20.89 12.01 22.69
CA ARG A 118 -20.69 13.22 23.53
C ARG A 118 -21.94 13.68 24.29
N ALA A 119 -23.09 13.09 24.00
CA ALA A 119 -24.35 13.36 24.69
C ALA A 119 -24.69 12.28 25.74
N ARG A 120 -23.71 11.75 26.48
CA ARG A 120 -24.01 11.10 27.76
C ARG A 120 -24.17 12.20 28.82
N PRO A 121 -25.39 12.50 29.30
CA PRO A 121 -25.53 13.44 30.42
C PRO A 121 -24.82 12.85 31.64
N LEU A 122 -24.06 13.69 32.33
CA LEU A 122 -23.52 13.41 33.66
C LEU A 122 -24.73 13.02 34.54
N ARG A 123 -24.85 11.74 34.86
CA ARG A 123 -25.69 11.30 35.97
C ARG A 123 -24.92 11.64 37.25
N THR A 124 -25.16 12.83 37.77
CA THR A 124 -24.99 13.14 39.20
C THR A 124 -26.07 12.46 40.00
#